data_AF-A0A937WM61-F1
#
_entry.id   AF-A0A937WM61-F1
#
_cell.length_a   1.000
_cell.length_b   1.000
_cell.length_c   1.000
_cell.angle_alpha   90.00
_cell.angle_beta   90.00
_cell.angle_gamma   90.00
#
_symmetry.space_group_name_H-M   'P 1'
#
loop_
_entity.id
_entity.type
_entity.pdbx_description
1 polymer ?
#
loop_
_entity_poly.entity_id
_entity_poly.type
_entity_poly.pdbx_seq_one_letter_code
_entity_poly.pdbx_strand_id
1 'polypeptide(L)'
;MLQYIFPYKADRARTGEIIYRPAALVFLMAQNNSWHLFRPYVDSGADLTLLKKSDCEDMGYDLTTGTLRLIGGISKTSVRTYVHKPNFFFS
;
A
#
# COMPACT_ATOMS: atom_id res chain seq x y z
N MET A 1 -5.95 15.61 21.04
CA MET A 1 -5.23 15.15 19.84
C MET A 1 -5.09 13.64 19.95
N LEU A 2 -5.57 12.87 18.96
CA LEU A 2 -5.44 11.41 18.97
C LEU A 2 -4.06 11.02 18.40
N GLN A 3 -3.32 10.19 19.13
CA GLN A 3 -2.05 9.65 18.68
C GLN A 3 -2.22 8.16 18.39
N TYR A 4 -1.89 7.75 17.17
CA TYR A 4 -1.85 6.34 16.77
C TYR A 4 -0.41 5.84 16.85
N ILE A 5 -0.20 4.73 17.56
CA ILE A 5 1.10 4.07 17.68
C ILE A 5 1.01 2.75 16.95
N PHE A 6 1.90 2.53 15.99
CA PHE A 6 1.97 1.31 15.20
C PHE A 6 3.16 0.45 15.61
N PRO A 7 3.02 -0.88 15.60
CA PRO A 7 4.14 -1.77 15.86
C PRO A 7 5.18 -1.65 14.74
N TYR A 8 6.45 -1.69 15.13
CA TYR A 8 7.56 -1.67 14.19
C TYR A 8 7.96 -3.10 13.84
N LYS A 9 8.07 -3.37 12.54
CA LYS A 9 8.50 -4.66 12.01
C LYS A 9 9.97 -4.54 11.61
N ALA A 10 10.80 -5.51 12.03
CA ALA A 10 12.15 -5.69 11.49
C ALA A 10 12.08 -6.14 10.03
N ASP A 11 12.79 -5.46 9.15
CA ASP A 11 12.96 -5.82 7.74
C ASP A 11 14.42 -5.69 7.34
N ARG A 12 14.87 -6.54 6.42
CA ARG A 12 16.24 -6.47 5.92
C ARG A 12 16.30 -5.48 4.76
N ALA A 13 17.08 -4.42 4.93
CA ALA A 13 17.35 -3.45 3.88
C ALA A 13 18.16 -4.10 2.74
N ARG A 14 18.14 -3.47 1.55
CA ARG A 14 18.97 -3.89 0.41
C ARG A 14 20.47 -3.84 0.74
N THR A 15 20.88 -2.99 1.69
CA THR A 15 22.24 -2.89 2.22
C THR A 15 22.65 -4.07 3.12
N GLY A 16 21.70 -4.92 3.53
CA GLY A 16 21.91 -6.04 4.45
C GLY A 16 21.61 -5.72 5.92
N GLU A 17 21.45 -4.43 6.25
CA GLU A 17 21.11 -3.94 7.58
C GLU A 17 19.67 -4.30 7.99
N ILE A 18 19.43 -4.44 9.29
CA ILE A 18 18.08 -4.58 9.84
C ILE A 18 17.54 -3.19 10.11
N ILE A 19 16.40 -2.89 9.53
CA ILE A 19 15.67 -1.64 9.72
C ILE A 19 14.28 -1.92 10.26
N TYR A 20 13.83 -1.10 11.18
CA TYR A 20 12.51 -1.22 11.79
C TYR A 20 11.57 -0.21 11.14
N ARG A 21 10.47 -0.71 10.55
CA ARG A 21 9.46 0.14 9.87
C ARG A 21 8.10 -0.01 10.53
N PRO A 22 7.35 1.09 10.76
CA PRO A 22 5.99 1.00 11.26
C PRO A 22 5.10 0.29 10.24
N ALA A 23 4.33 -0.69 10.69
CA ALA A 23 3.45 -1.46 9.82
C ALA A 23 2.14 -1.79 10.55
N ALA A 24 1.05 -1.80 9.80
CA ALA A 24 -0.27 -2.15 10.32
C ALA A 24 -0.78 -3.42 9.63
N LEU A 25 -1.57 -4.23 10.33
CA LEU A 25 -2.39 -5.26 9.69
C LEU A 25 -3.72 -4.62 9.30
N VAL A 26 -4.09 -4.74 8.02
CA VAL A 26 -5.35 -4.20 7.51
C VAL A 26 -6.04 -5.27 6.67
N PHE A 27 -7.36 -5.40 6.86
CA PHE A 27 -8.20 -6.20 5.98
C PHE A 27 -8.79 -5.29 4.93
N LEU A 28 -8.59 -5.62 3.66
CA LEU A 28 -9.21 -4.93 2.53
C LEU A 28 -10.16 -5.90 1.83
N MET A 29 -11.34 -5.40 1.47
CA MET A 29 -12.32 -6.17 0.71
C MET A 29 -12.01 -6.06 -0.79
N ALA A 30 -11.89 -7.21 -1.45
CA ALA A 30 -11.72 -7.31 -2.90
C ALA A 30 -13.06 -7.11 -3.63
N GLN A 31 -13.01 -6.94 -4.95
CA GLN A 31 -14.23 -6.68 -5.76
C GLN A 31 -15.23 -7.85 -5.76
N ASN A 32 -14.75 -9.07 -5.51
CA ASN A 32 -15.53 -10.29 -5.34
C ASN A 32 -16.07 -10.49 -3.91
N ASN A 33 -15.96 -9.48 -3.03
CA ASN A 33 -16.34 -9.50 -1.61
C ASN A 33 -15.52 -10.45 -0.71
N SER A 34 -14.35 -10.94 -1.14
CA SER A 34 -13.43 -11.64 -0.23
C SER A 34 -12.59 -10.64 0.57
N TRP A 35 -12.30 -10.98 1.82
CA TRP A 35 -11.40 -10.21 2.68
C TRP A 35 -9.96 -10.69 2.52
N HIS A 36 -9.04 -9.76 2.26
CA HIS A 36 -7.61 -10.02 2.13
C HIS A 36 -6.83 -9.28 3.22
N LEU A 37 -5.92 -9.98 3.88
CA LEU A 37 -5.06 -9.42 4.92
C LEU A 37 -3.78 -8.87 4.31
N PHE A 38 -3.52 -7.58 4.52
CA PHE A 38 -2.31 -6.90 4.12
C PHE A 38 -1.51 -6.41 5.33
N ARG A 39 -0.20 -6.27 5.14
CA ARG A 39 0.69 -5.63 6.11
C ARG A 39 1.47 -4.46 5.47
N PRO A 40 0.80 -3.35 5.10
CA PRO A 40 1.47 -2.19 4.54
C PRO A 40 2.35 -1.48 5.58
N TYR A 41 3.34 -0.74 5.08
CA TYR A 41 4.04 0.25 5.90
C TYR A 41 3.13 1.45 6.15
N VAL A 42 3.17 1.99 7.36
CA VAL A 42 2.49 3.23 7.69
C VAL A 42 3.41 4.40 7.35
N ASP A 43 3.11 5.10 6.27
CA ASP A 43 3.91 6.20 5.77
C ASP A 43 3.07 7.48 5.73
N SER A 44 3.29 8.37 6.70
CA SER A 44 2.59 9.65 6.78
C SER A 44 3.02 10.65 5.69
N GLY A 45 4.13 10.38 4.98
CA GLY A 45 4.61 11.21 3.88
C GLY A 45 4.01 10.84 2.53
N ALA A 46 3.17 9.81 2.46
CA ALA A 46 2.56 9.36 1.22
C ALA A 46 1.15 9.94 1.03
N ASP A 47 0.91 10.58 -0.12
CA ASP A 47 -0.43 11.07 -0.51
C ASP A 47 -1.39 9.95 -0.93
N LEU A 48 -0.85 8.78 -1.30
CA LEU A 48 -1.59 7.64 -1.83
C LEU A 48 -1.10 6.34 -1.17
N THR A 49 -2.03 5.42 -0.92
CA THR A 49 -1.69 4.04 -0.58
C THR A 49 -1.21 3.31 -1.83
N LEU A 50 -0.05 2.65 -1.72
CA LEU A 50 0.54 1.85 -2.79
C LEU A 50 0.45 0.37 -2.44
N LEU A 51 -0.15 -0.40 -3.35
CA LEU A 51 -0.17 -1.85 -3.33
C LEU A 51 0.66 -2.38 -4.51
N LYS A 52 1.17 -3.61 -4.39
CA LYS A 52 1.86 -4.23 -5.52
C LYS A 52 0.85 -4.55 -6.62
N LYS A 53 1.36 -4.64 -7.85
CA LYS A 53 0.56 -5.08 -9.01
C LYS A 53 -0.16 -6.41 -8.72
N SER A 54 0.55 -7.42 -8.23
CA SER A 54 -0.02 -8.73 -7.89
C SER A 54 -1.14 -8.62 -6.86
N ASP A 55 -0.95 -7.79 -5.84
CA ASP A 55 -1.94 -7.60 -4.77
C ASP A 55 -3.23 -6.97 -5.33
N CYS A 56 -3.10 -6.00 -6.24
CA CYS A 56 -4.25 -5.39 -6.92
C CYS A 56 -4.97 -6.37 -7.85
N GLU A 57 -4.23 -7.19 -8.60
CA GLU A 57 -4.78 -8.23 -9.47
C GLU A 57 -5.55 -9.28 -8.66
N ASP A 58 -4.99 -9.72 -7.52
CA ASP A 58 -5.65 -10.63 -6.57
C ASP A 58 -6.91 -10.02 -5.95
N MET A 59 -6.95 -8.69 -5.78
CA MET A 59 -8.15 -7.96 -5.34
C MET A 59 -9.20 -7.74 -6.45
N GLY A 60 -8.92 -8.19 -7.67
CA GLY A 60 -9.81 -8.09 -8.83
C GLY A 60 -9.73 -6.78 -9.60
N TYR A 61 -8.69 -5.96 -9.39
CA TYR A 61 -8.52 -4.72 -10.15
C TYR A 61 -7.85 -4.98 -11.50
N ASP A 62 -8.50 -4.55 -12.58
CA ASP A 62 -7.85 -4.37 -13.87
C ASP A 62 -7.08 -3.04 -13.87
N LEU A 63 -5.76 -3.11 -13.75
CA LEU A 63 -4.87 -1.95 -13.71
C LEU A 63 -5.05 -0.99 -14.91
N THR A 64 -5.45 -1.50 -16.08
CA THR A 64 -5.58 -0.67 -17.29
C THR A 64 -6.76 0.31 -17.22
N THR A 65 -7.75 0.02 -16.37
CA THR A 65 -8.91 0.88 -16.13
C THR A 65 -8.63 2.01 -15.13
N GLY A 66 -7.50 1.94 -14.43
CA GLY A 66 -7.08 2.93 -13.44
C GLY A 66 -6.58 4.21 -14.09
N THR A 67 -6.57 5.29 -13.32
CA THR A 67 -5.99 6.55 -13.79
C THR A 67 -4.47 6.48 -13.70
N LEU A 68 -3.77 6.58 -14.84
CA LEU A 68 -2.32 6.62 -14.86
C LEU A 68 -1.79 7.83 -14.06
N ARG A 69 -0.87 7.54 -13.14
CA ARG A 69 -0.09 8.51 -12.38
C ARG A 69 1.37 8.09 -12.36
N LEU A 70 2.25 9.07 -12.51
CA LEU A 70 3.68 8.90 -12.32
C LEU A 70 4.00 9.32 -10.89
N ILE A 71 4.48 8.37 -10.08
CA ILE A 71 4.86 8.66 -8.70
C ILE A 71 6.38 8.66 -8.62
N GLY A 72 6.94 9.74 -8.10
CA GLY A 72 8.36 9.90 -7.86
C GLY A 72 8.70 9.53 -6.42
N GLY A 73 9.74 8.71 -6.26
CA GLY A 73 10.33 8.44 -4.94
C GLY A 73 11.65 9.18 -4.74
N ILE A 74 12.34 8.86 -3.64
CA ILE A 74 13.67 9.38 -3.30
C ILE A 74 14.71 9.10 -4.41
N SER A 75 14.52 8.04 -5.19
CA SER A 75 15.43 7.64 -6.29
C SER A 75 15.39 8.56 -7.51
N LYS A 76 14.58 9.64 -7.51
CA LYS A 76 14.33 10.54 -8.65
C LYS A 76 13.83 9.85 -9.93
N THR A 77 13.49 8.57 -9.84
CA THR A 77 12.87 7.81 -10.93
C THR A 77 11.38 7.80 -10.71
N SER A 78 10.61 8.04 -11.77
CA SER A 78 9.15 7.92 -11.73
C SER A 78 8.73 6.49 -12.04
N VAL A 79 7.80 5.96 -11.23
CA VAL A 79 7.17 4.66 -11.45
C VAL A 79 5.77 4.90 -11.98
N ARG A 80 5.40 4.14 -13.03
CA ARG A 80 4.01 4.13 -13.53
C ARG A 80 3.13 3.42 -12.51
N THR A 81 2.08 4.11 -12.08
CA THR A 81 1.08 3.59 -11.15
C THR A 81 -0.31 3.86 -11.71
N TYR A 82 -1.25 2.99 -11.36
CA TYR A 82 -2.64 3.11 -11.77
C TYR A 82 -3.49 3.28 -10.52
N VAL A 83 -4.15 4.44 -10.42
CA VAL A 83 -4.95 4.79 -9.25
C VAL A 83 -6.38 4.36 -9.48
N HIS A 84 -6.88 3.55 -8.55
CA HIS A 84 -8.27 3.10 -8.49
C HIS A 84 -8.95 3.72 -7.28
N LYS A 85 -10.27 3.97 -7.39
CA LYS A 85 -11.08 4.28 -6.21
C LYS A 85 -11.39 2.97 -5.48
N PRO A 86 -10.96 2.82 -4.22
CA PRO A 86 -11.34 1.65 -3.43
C PRO A 86 -12.82 1.68 -3.06
N ASN A 87 -13.43 0.51 -3.01
CA ASN A 87 -14.77 0.33 -2.43
C ASN A 87 -14.62 0.26 -0.91
N PHE A 88 -14.43 1.42 -0.26
CA PHE A 88 -14.50 1.48 1.19
C PHE A 88 -15.96 1.57 1.64
N PHE A 89 -16.44 0.52 2.30
CA PHE A 89 -17.61 0.63 3.17
C PHE A 89 -17.08 0.97 4.56
N PHE A 90 -17.31 2.21 5.00
CA PHE A 90 -17.22 2.53 6.43
C PHE A 90 -18.57 2.16 7.04
N SER A 91 -18.57 1.15 7.90
CA SER A 91 -19.69 0.85 8.81
C SER A 91 -19.75 1.87 9.93
#